data_AF-A0A0U9H9L0-F1
#
_entry.id   AF-A0A0U9H9L0-F1
#
_cell.length_a   1.000
_cell.length_b   1.000
_cell.length_c   1.000
_cell.angle_alpha   90.00
_cell.angle_beta   90.00
_cell.angle_gamma   90.00
#
_symmetry.space_group_name_H-M   'P 1'
#
loop_
_entity.id
_entity.type
_entity.pdbx_description
1 polymer ?
#
loop_
_entity_poly.entity_id
_entity_poly.type
_entity_poly.pdbx_seq_one_letter_code
_entity_poly.pdbx_strand_id
1 'polypeptide(L)'
;MNQLKVFENDLFKVSAKLENDQALFDVEEVARSLGFTTVAKSGNVTVRWSRVNSYLPNNSQHLAKGDLIPESLVYKLAFKASNDLAEKFQDWLAIEVIPSIRKHGGYMTPEKVEEALLNPDTLIKLATDLKEEREMRFRLEKQKQQDEPYTTFGKVVSGSDASISIGAFAKLMYDEHGMKIGRNKMFRWLRDKGYLIKSGRERNNPKQQYIEQGLFETSVSIVSRTAGDVESLTTLVTGKGQVYLSKKLLQEYEVFI
;
A
#
# COMPACT_ATOMS: atom_id res chain seq x y z
N MET A 1 -3.88 -1.84 -21.58
CA MET A 1 -2.74 -1.01 -22.01
C MET A 1 -3.13 0.44 -21.81
N ASN A 2 -2.61 1.11 -20.76
CA ASN A 2 -2.90 2.53 -20.53
C ASN A 2 -1.90 3.37 -21.32
N GLN A 3 -2.39 4.06 -22.36
CA GLN A 3 -1.61 4.95 -23.20
C GLN A 3 -1.25 6.23 -22.44
N LEU A 4 -0.03 6.74 -22.64
CA LEU A 4 0.39 8.08 -22.21
C LEU A 4 -0.52 9.11 -22.88
N LYS A 5 -1.14 9.98 -22.09
CA LYS A 5 -1.89 11.14 -22.59
C LYS A 5 -1.08 12.39 -22.29
N VAL A 6 -1.00 13.29 -23.26
CA VAL A 6 -0.36 14.59 -23.05
C VAL A 6 -1.35 15.47 -22.29
N PHE A 7 -0.92 16.00 -21.16
CA PHE A 7 -1.63 17.05 -20.43
C PHE A 7 -1.07 18.38 -20.90
N GLU A 8 -1.92 19.16 -21.56
CA GLU A 8 -1.59 20.46 -22.14
C GLU A 8 -2.52 21.52 -21.54
N ASN A 9 -1.93 22.57 -20.98
CA ASN A 9 -2.57 23.85 -20.69
C ASN A 9 -1.70 24.95 -21.33
N ASP A 10 -2.17 26.18 -21.42
CA ASP A 10 -1.44 27.32 -22.01
C ASP A 10 -0.04 27.55 -21.38
N LEU A 11 0.19 26.98 -20.19
CA LEU A 11 1.43 27.09 -19.43
C LEU A 11 2.29 25.81 -19.42
N PHE A 12 1.75 24.63 -19.76
CA PHE A 12 2.45 23.34 -19.60
C PHE A 12 2.12 22.36 -20.71
N LYS A 13 3.13 21.60 -21.14
CA LYS A 13 2.96 20.41 -21.98
C LYS A 13 3.79 19.27 -21.39
N VAL A 14 3.12 18.36 -20.69
CA VAL A 14 3.78 17.23 -20.02
C VAL A 14 3.01 15.95 -20.30
N SER A 15 3.72 14.89 -20.64
CA SER A 15 3.18 13.55 -20.78
C SER A 15 2.80 13.00 -19.41
N ALA A 16 1.55 12.52 -19.27
CA ALA A 16 1.13 11.81 -18.08
C ALA A 16 0.42 10.49 -18.41
N LYS A 17 0.64 9.50 -17.56
CA LYS A 17 -0.04 8.21 -17.55
C LYS A 17 -1.17 8.29 -16.54
N LEU A 18 -2.39 7.95 -16.97
CA LEU A 18 -3.53 7.77 -16.05
C LEU A 18 -3.52 6.33 -15.52
N GLU A 19 -3.39 6.18 -14.22
CA GLU A 19 -3.40 4.88 -13.53
C GLU A 19 -4.21 5.01 -12.24
N ASN A 20 -5.30 4.24 -12.12
CA ASN A 20 -6.20 4.24 -10.95
C ASN A 20 -6.67 5.65 -10.52
N ASP A 21 -7.18 6.45 -11.46
CA ASP A 21 -7.61 7.85 -11.26
C ASP A 21 -6.52 8.82 -10.78
N GLN A 22 -5.25 8.42 -10.87
CA GLN A 22 -4.11 9.28 -10.58
C GLN A 22 -3.32 9.56 -11.87
N ALA A 23 -3.04 10.83 -12.11
CA ALA A 23 -2.13 11.27 -13.16
C ALA A 23 -0.67 11.13 -12.68
N LEU A 24 0.11 10.34 -13.40
CA LEU A 24 1.53 10.10 -13.18
C LEU A 24 2.33 10.76 -14.31
N PHE A 25 3.18 11.72 -13.99
CA PHE A 25 3.90 12.56 -14.95
C PHE A 25 5.33 12.05 -15.15
N ASP A 26 5.83 12.13 -16.38
CA ASP A 26 7.24 11.84 -16.66
C ASP A 26 8.15 12.87 -15.98
N VAL A 27 9.03 12.40 -15.08
CA VAL A 27 9.88 13.31 -14.30
C VAL A 27 10.93 14.02 -15.15
N GLU A 28 11.40 13.42 -16.26
CA GLU A 28 12.38 14.05 -17.14
C GLU A 28 11.75 15.24 -17.88
N GLU A 29 10.54 15.08 -18.40
CA GLU A 29 9.79 16.16 -19.05
C GLU A 29 9.44 17.29 -18.08
N VAL A 30 9.00 16.95 -16.86
CA VAL A 30 8.72 17.93 -15.80
C VAL A 30 10.00 18.69 -15.44
N ALA A 31 11.10 17.99 -15.20
CA ALA A 31 12.36 18.62 -14.83
C ALA A 31 12.91 19.54 -15.92
N ARG A 32 12.73 19.17 -17.20
CA ARG A 32 13.10 20.01 -18.34
C ARG A 32 12.22 21.27 -18.42
N SER A 33 10.91 21.12 -18.27
CA SER A 33 9.96 22.23 -18.31
C SER A 33 10.17 23.24 -17.18
N LEU A 34 10.57 22.76 -16.00
CA LEU A 34 10.87 23.58 -14.83
C LEU A 34 12.31 24.12 -14.79
N GLY A 35 13.11 23.88 -15.84
CA GLY A 35 14.46 24.42 -15.94
C GLY A 35 15.49 23.73 -15.03
N PHE A 36 15.21 22.53 -14.51
CA PHE A 36 16.18 21.74 -13.74
C PHE A 36 17.17 21.01 -14.66
N THR A 37 17.74 21.72 -15.63
CA THR A 37 18.65 21.18 -16.63
C THR A 37 20.03 21.80 -16.56
N THR A 38 21.00 21.14 -17.17
CA THR A 38 22.36 21.65 -17.35
C THR A 38 22.88 21.22 -18.70
N VAL A 39 23.84 21.97 -19.24
CA VAL A 39 24.59 21.53 -20.42
C VAL A 39 25.73 20.65 -19.92
N ALA A 40 25.76 19.39 -20.37
CA ALA A 40 26.83 18.46 -20.06
C ALA A 40 28.10 18.82 -20.85
N LYS A 41 29.25 18.25 -20.47
CA LYS A 41 30.53 18.44 -21.18
C LYS A 41 30.47 18.03 -22.67
N SER A 42 29.56 17.13 -23.02
CA SER A 42 29.28 16.70 -24.40
C SER A 42 28.42 17.69 -25.21
N GLY A 43 27.98 18.80 -24.61
CA GLY A 43 27.06 19.77 -25.23
C GLY A 43 25.58 19.39 -25.11
N ASN A 44 25.26 18.18 -24.64
CA ASN A 44 23.88 17.72 -24.49
C ASN A 44 23.22 18.30 -23.23
N VAL A 45 21.94 18.68 -23.35
CA VAL A 45 21.14 19.15 -22.20
C VAL A 45 20.66 17.96 -21.37
N THR A 46 21.11 17.88 -20.13
CA THR A 46 20.77 16.81 -19.18
C THR A 46 20.04 17.37 -17.96
N VAL A 47 19.25 16.52 -17.28
CA VAL A 47 18.56 16.89 -16.04
C VAL A 47 19.54 16.88 -14.87
N ARG A 48 19.43 17.88 -13.98
CA ARG A 48 20.17 17.95 -12.71
C ARG A 48 19.49 17.08 -11.65
N TRP A 49 19.60 15.75 -11.77
CA TRP A 49 18.94 14.80 -10.87
C TRP A 49 19.22 15.04 -9.39
N SER A 50 20.46 15.42 -9.03
CA SER A 50 20.80 15.77 -7.65
C SER A 50 19.94 16.93 -7.10
N ARG A 51 19.65 17.94 -7.93
CA ARG A 51 18.81 19.08 -7.54
C ARG A 51 17.34 18.70 -7.46
N VAL A 52 16.84 17.95 -8.45
CA VAL A 52 15.46 17.42 -8.43
C VAL A 52 15.23 16.62 -7.15
N ASN A 53 16.10 15.67 -6.84
CA ASN A 53 15.99 14.84 -5.64
C ASN A 53 16.16 15.62 -4.33
N SER A 54 16.94 16.72 -4.32
CA SER A 54 17.09 17.56 -3.13
C SER A 54 15.82 18.32 -2.73
N TYR A 55 14.86 18.46 -3.64
CA TYR A 55 13.58 19.12 -3.39
C TYR A 55 12.46 18.15 -2.98
N LEU A 56 12.75 16.86 -2.96
CA LEU A 56 11.82 15.83 -2.51
C LEU A 56 11.99 15.58 -1.00
N PRO A 57 10.96 15.07 -0.32
CA PRO A 57 11.06 14.63 1.07
C PRO A 57 12.20 13.63 1.30
N ASN A 58 12.81 13.66 2.49
CA ASN A 58 13.95 12.78 2.83
C ASN A 58 13.69 11.28 2.69
N ASN A 59 12.42 10.85 2.77
CA ASN A 59 12.01 9.44 2.62
C ASN A 59 11.48 9.11 1.20
N SER A 60 11.67 9.98 0.22
CA SER A 60 11.24 9.73 -1.15
C SER A 60 12.22 8.81 -1.89
N GLN A 61 11.67 8.02 -2.82
CA GLN A 61 12.47 7.25 -3.76
C GLN A 61 13.38 8.19 -4.55
N HIS A 62 14.62 7.75 -4.79
CA HIS A 62 15.55 8.48 -5.64
C HIS A 62 15.07 8.43 -7.09
N LEU A 63 14.74 9.58 -7.65
CA LEU A 63 14.23 9.72 -9.00
C LEU A 63 15.36 9.75 -10.03
N ALA A 64 15.13 9.07 -11.15
CA ALA A 64 15.99 9.00 -12.31
C ALA A 64 15.16 9.06 -13.60
N LYS A 65 15.87 8.97 -14.73
CA LYS A 65 15.26 8.97 -16.06
C LYS A 65 14.31 7.78 -16.22
N GLY A 66 13.08 8.05 -16.70
CA GLY A 66 12.04 7.05 -16.93
C GLY A 66 11.11 6.82 -15.74
N ASP A 67 11.36 7.47 -14.61
CA ASP A 67 10.45 7.42 -13.47
C ASP A 67 9.21 8.29 -13.70
N LEU A 68 8.11 7.87 -13.10
CA LEU A 68 6.87 8.64 -13.09
C LEU A 68 6.62 9.19 -11.69
N ILE A 69 6.15 10.44 -11.62
CA ILE A 69 5.84 11.11 -10.37
C ILE A 69 4.37 11.52 -10.28
N PRO A 70 3.73 11.44 -9.11
CA PRO A 70 2.39 11.96 -8.94
C PRO A 70 2.39 13.50 -9.02
N GLU A 71 1.23 14.05 -9.35
CA GLU A 71 0.97 15.50 -9.45
C GLU A 71 1.48 16.31 -8.24
N SER A 72 1.35 15.74 -7.03
CA SER A 72 1.82 16.38 -5.80
C SER A 72 3.32 16.66 -5.79
N LEU A 73 4.14 15.82 -6.44
CA LEU A 73 5.57 16.06 -6.58
C LEU A 73 5.86 17.07 -7.71
N VAL A 74 5.04 17.11 -8.75
CA VAL A 74 5.12 18.15 -9.79
C VAL A 74 4.96 19.53 -9.16
N TYR A 75 3.96 19.72 -8.30
CA TYR A 75 3.76 20.98 -7.58
C TYR A 75 4.93 21.34 -6.66
N LYS A 76 5.45 20.37 -5.90
CA LYS A 76 6.64 20.61 -5.06
C LYS A 76 7.84 21.08 -5.86
N LEU A 77 8.08 20.46 -7.01
CA LEU A 77 9.14 20.85 -7.92
C LEU A 77 8.88 22.24 -8.51
N ALA A 78 7.65 22.52 -8.95
CA ALA A 78 7.26 23.81 -9.52
C ALA A 78 7.44 24.97 -8.52
N PHE A 79 7.12 24.77 -7.23
CA PHE A 79 7.36 25.76 -6.17
C PHE A 79 8.84 26.01 -5.85
N LYS A 80 9.75 25.15 -6.31
CA LYS A 80 11.21 25.30 -6.13
C LYS A 80 11.93 25.73 -7.41
N ALA A 81 11.21 25.75 -8.53
CA ALA A 81 11.70 26.27 -9.79
C ALA A 81 11.58 27.80 -9.81
N SER A 82 12.45 28.43 -10.60
CA SER A 82 12.56 29.88 -10.72
C SER A 82 12.74 30.29 -12.18
N ASN A 83 12.15 29.54 -13.10
CA ASN A 83 12.06 29.93 -14.50
C ASN A 83 10.72 30.62 -14.75
N ASP A 84 10.61 31.40 -15.84
CA ASP A 84 9.42 32.19 -16.17
C ASP A 84 8.12 31.38 -16.14
N LEU A 85 8.19 30.10 -16.55
CA LEU A 85 7.06 29.18 -16.52
C LEU A 85 6.63 28.85 -15.09
N ALA A 86 7.57 28.52 -14.20
CA ALA A 86 7.27 28.28 -12.79
C ALA A 86 6.77 29.54 -12.09
N GLU A 87 7.33 30.71 -12.39
CA GLU A 87 6.86 31.97 -11.84
C GLU A 87 5.41 32.27 -12.25
N LYS A 88 5.08 32.16 -13.55
CA LYS A 88 3.69 32.32 -14.02
C LYS A 88 2.72 31.36 -13.35
N PHE A 89 3.13 30.11 -13.14
CA PHE A 89 2.32 29.12 -12.44
C PHE A 89 2.13 29.46 -10.95
N GLN A 90 3.20 29.88 -10.27
CA GLN A 90 3.14 30.31 -8.87
C GLN A 90 2.25 31.54 -8.71
N ASP A 91 2.36 32.52 -9.60
CA ASP A 91 1.54 33.73 -9.63
C ASP A 91 0.07 33.39 -9.87
N TRP A 92 -0.23 32.55 -10.86
CA TRP A 92 -1.59 32.08 -11.12
C TRP A 92 -2.21 31.42 -9.88
N LEU A 93 -1.47 30.54 -9.21
CA LEU A 93 -1.95 29.93 -7.96
C LEU A 93 -2.16 30.96 -6.84
N ALA A 94 -1.20 31.86 -6.64
CA ALA A 94 -1.17 32.78 -5.50
C ALA A 94 -2.15 33.96 -5.65
N ILE A 95 -2.37 34.45 -6.87
CA ILE A 95 -3.16 35.66 -7.16
C ILE A 95 -4.61 35.28 -7.51
N GLU A 96 -4.81 34.17 -8.21
CA GLU A 96 -6.12 33.81 -8.76
C GLU A 96 -6.74 32.62 -8.03
N VAL A 97 -6.10 31.45 -8.07
CA VAL A 97 -6.71 30.18 -7.63
C VAL A 97 -6.94 30.15 -6.12
N ILE A 98 -5.88 30.32 -5.31
CA ILE A 98 -5.97 30.21 -3.85
C ILE A 98 -6.89 31.30 -3.28
N PRO A 99 -6.81 32.58 -3.69
CA PRO A 99 -7.74 33.60 -3.24
C PRO A 99 -9.20 33.31 -3.62
N SER A 100 -9.45 32.77 -4.82
CA SER A 100 -10.80 32.40 -5.26
C SER A 100 -11.38 31.27 -4.40
N ILE A 101 -10.62 30.20 -4.16
CA ILE A 101 -11.02 29.11 -3.25
C ILE A 101 -11.32 29.64 -1.85
N ARG A 102 -10.48 30.53 -1.31
CA ARG A 102 -10.70 31.11 0.02
C ARG A 102 -11.99 31.96 0.09
N LYS A 103 -12.33 32.69 -0.97
CA LYS A 103 -13.50 33.59 -1.00
C LYS A 103 -14.80 32.86 -1.33
N HIS A 104 -14.76 31.90 -2.24
CA HIS A 104 -15.95 31.31 -2.87
C HIS A 104 -16.11 29.82 -2.59
N GLY A 105 -15.14 29.18 -1.93
CA GLY A 105 -15.16 27.75 -1.60
C GLY A 105 -14.71 26.83 -2.76
N GLY A 106 -14.40 27.38 -3.93
CA GLY A 106 -13.93 26.64 -5.10
C GLY A 106 -13.33 27.55 -6.16
N TYR A 107 -12.67 26.94 -7.15
CA TYR A 107 -12.17 27.62 -8.35
C TYR A 107 -12.74 26.90 -9.58
N MET A 108 -13.29 27.66 -10.51
CA MET A 108 -13.80 27.19 -11.80
C MET A 108 -13.29 28.14 -12.87
N THR A 109 -12.91 27.61 -14.03
CA THR A 109 -12.52 28.47 -15.16
C THR A 109 -13.74 29.24 -15.66
N PRO A 110 -13.57 30.44 -16.25
CA PRO A 110 -14.69 31.24 -16.76
C PRO A 110 -15.61 30.46 -17.70
N GLU A 111 -15.06 29.61 -18.57
CA GLU A 111 -15.84 28.78 -19.49
C GLU A 111 -16.74 27.79 -18.75
N LYS A 112 -16.23 27.22 -17.65
CA LYS A 112 -17.00 26.26 -16.83
C LYS A 112 -18.03 26.96 -15.96
N VAL A 113 -17.78 28.20 -15.56
CA VAL A 113 -18.79 29.06 -14.90
C VAL A 113 -19.91 29.39 -15.88
N GLU A 114 -19.59 29.79 -17.12
CA GLU A 114 -20.59 30.05 -18.15
C GLU A 114 -21.41 28.80 -18.48
N GLU A 115 -20.79 27.63 -18.64
CA GLU A 115 -21.49 26.36 -18.87
C GLU A 115 -22.41 25.97 -17.70
N ALA A 116 -21.97 26.22 -16.46
CA ALA A 116 -22.77 25.98 -15.26
C ALA A 116 -23.96 26.96 -15.13
N LEU A 117 -23.79 28.21 -15.55
CA LEU A 117 -24.84 29.23 -15.55
C LEU A 117 -25.85 29.02 -16.69
N LEU A 118 -25.39 28.57 -17.86
CA LEU A 118 -26.21 28.31 -19.04
C LEU A 118 -26.99 26.99 -18.92
N ASN A 119 -26.48 26.04 -18.13
CA ASN A 119 -27.16 24.78 -17.90
C ASN A 119 -27.03 24.34 -16.42
N PRO A 120 -28.06 24.58 -15.58
CA PRO A 120 -28.02 24.20 -14.16
C PRO A 120 -27.88 22.68 -13.93
N ASP A 121 -28.19 21.83 -14.94
CA ASP A 121 -27.94 20.39 -14.87
C ASP A 121 -26.44 20.05 -14.84
N THR A 122 -25.57 20.95 -15.33
CA THR A 122 -24.11 20.79 -15.25
C THR A 122 -23.62 20.83 -13.81
N LEU A 123 -24.18 21.72 -12.97
CA LEU A 123 -23.87 21.78 -11.54
C LEU A 123 -24.35 20.53 -10.80
N ILE A 124 -25.54 20.03 -11.15
CA ILE A 124 -26.11 18.80 -10.58
C ILE A 124 -25.23 17.61 -10.96
N LYS A 125 -24.80 17.52 -12.22
CA LYS A 125 -23.91 16.45 -12.70
C LYS A 125 -22.55 16.48 -12.00
N LEU A 126 -21.91 17.65 -11.94
CA LEU A 126 -20.61 17.79 -11.26
C LEU A 126 -20.70 17.40 -9.77
N ALA A 127 -21.77 17.82 -9.09
CA ALA A 127 -22.00 17.46 -7.69
C ALA A 127 -22.28 15.95 -7.52
N THR A 128 -22.97 15.34 -8.48
CA THR A 128 -23.26 13.89 -8.48
C THR A 128 -21.99 13.09 -8.72
N ASP A 129 -21.20 13.44 -9.73
CA ASP A 129 -19.92 12.82 -10.04
C ASP A 129 -18.96 12.90 -8.83
N LEU A 130 -18.87 14.06 -8.17
CA LEU A 130 -18.05 14.24 -6.97
C LEU A 130 -18.55 13.41 -5.79
N LYS A 131 -19.87 13.29 -5.62
CA LYS A 131 -20.47 12.46 -4.57
C LYS A 131 -20.16 10.98 -4.81
N GLU A 132 -20.32 10.52 -6.05
CA GLU A 132 -20.01 9.14 -6.44
C GLU A 132 -18.52 8.83 -6.27
N GLU A 133 -17.64 9.74 -6.68
CA GLU A 133 -16.19 9.59 -6.48
C GLU A 133 -15.84 9.48 -4.99
N ARG A 134 -16.43 10.33 -4.13
CA ARG A 134 -16.22 10.28 -2.67
C ARG A 134 -16.72 8.97 -2.07
N GLU A 135 -17.90 8.50 -2.48
CA GLU A 135 -18.43 7.23 -2.00
C GLU A 135 -17.57 6.05 -2.45
N MET A 136 -17.05 6.08 -3.67
CA MET A 136 -16.14 5.07 -4.20
C MET A 136 -14.79 5.09 -3.46
N ARG A 137 -14.20 6.26 -3.26
CA ARG A 137 -12.96 6.42 -2.47
C ARG A 137 -13.15 5.93 -1.03
N PHE A 138 -14.25 6.32 -0.38
CA PHE A 138 -14.56 5.86 0.97
C PHE A 138 -14.74 4.34 1.05
N ARG A 139 -15.41 3.72 0.07
CA ARG A 139 -15.54 2.26 -0.02
C ARG A 139 -14.18 1.58 -0.23
N LEU A 140 -13.34 2.12 -1.12
CA LEU A 140 -12.01 1.59 -1.40
C LEU A 140 -11.05 1.75 -0.21
N GLU A 141 -11.11 2.88 0.51
CA GLU A 141 -10.35 3.09 1.75
C GLU A 141 -10.82 2.14 2.85
N LYS A 142 -12.13 1.95 3.01
CA LYS A 142 -12.68 0.98 3.97
C LYS A 142 -12.28 -0.46 3.63
N GLN A 143 -12.26 -0.83 2.35
CA GLN A 143 -11.74 -2.13 1.90
C GLN A 143 -10.24 -2.24 2.19
N LYS A 144 -9.43 -1.25 1.81
CA LYS A 144 -7.99 -1.21 2.11
C LYS A 144 -7.69 -1.31 3.61
N GLN A 145 -8.46 -0.65 4.46
CA GLN A 145 -8.28 -0.68 5.92
C GLN A 145 -8.72 -2.03 6.53
N GLN A 146 -9.69 -2.71 5.91
CA GLN A 146 -10.03 -4.10 6.24
C GLN A 146 -8.99 -5.10 5.73
N ASP A 147 -8.31 -4.78 4.63
CA ASP A 147 -7.27 -5.58 3.98
C ASP A 147 -5.84 -5.26 4.48
N GLU A 148 -5.65 -4.18 5.24
CA GLU A 148 -4.34 -3.76 5.78
C GLU A 148 -3.71 -4.81 6.72
N PRO A 149 -4.47 -5.51 7.59
CA PRO A 149 -3.95 -6.67 8.32
C PRO A 149 -3.62 -7.88 7.42
N TYR A 150 -4.11 -7.90 6.18
CA TYR A 150 -3.96 -9.02 5.25
C TYR A 150 -2.82 -8.85 4.25
N THR A 151 -2.31 -7.63 4.01
CA THR A 151 -1.32 -7.40 2.94
C THR A 151 0.13 -7.62 3.36
N THR A 152 0.52 -7.24 4.58
CA THR A 152 1.89 -7.46 5.07
C THR A 152 2.10 -8.89 5.54
N PHE A 153 1.14 -9.44 6.31
CA PHE A 153 1.21 -10.82 6.79
C PHE A 153 0.86 -11.85 5.70
N GLY A 154 -0.16 -11.57 4.88
CA GLY A 154 -0.61 -12.47 3.81
C GLY A 154 0.44 -12.66 2.71
N LYS A 155 1.20 -11.63 2.32
CA LYS A 155 2.25 -11.77 1.29
C LYS A 155 3.49 -12.53 1.77
N VAL A 156 3.88 -12.38 3.04
CA VAL A 156 5.04 -13.09 3.60
C VAL A 156 4.71 -14.56 3.83
N VAL A 157 3.48 -14.87 4.26
CA VAL A 157 3.07 -16.24 4.57
C VAL A 157 2.46 -16.99 3.37
N SER A 158 1.84 -16.31 2.40
CA SER A 158 1.33 -16.97 1.19
C SER A 158 2.42 -17.32 0.18
N GLY A 159 3.65 -16.80 0.33
CA GLY A 159 4.80 -17.21 -0.48
C GLY A 159 5.36 -18.58 -0.09
N SER A 160 4.98 -19.10 1.07
CA SER A 160 5.39 -20.40 1.59
C SER A 160 4.16 -21.30 1.74
N ASP A 161 3.82 -22.05 0.69
CA ASP A 161 2.82 -23.14 0.72
C ASP A 161 3.20 -24.30 1.67
N ALA A 162 4.30 -24.18 2.42
CA ALA A 162 4.77 -25.17 3.36
C ALA A 162 4.10 -24.98 4.73
N SER A 163 3.44 -26.02 5.20
CA SER A 163 3.02 -26.14 6.60
C SER A 163 4.24 -26.15 7.52
N ILE A 164 4.13 -25.50 8.67
CA ILE A 164 5.24 -25.39 9.64
C ILE A 164 4.85 -25.99 10.99
N SER A 165 5.82 -26.54 11.72
CA SER A 165 5.54 -27.02 13.07
C SER A 165 5.11 -25.89 14.01
N ILE A 166 4.34 -26.22 15.05
CA ILE A 166 3.95 -25.25 16.09
C ILE A 166 5.17 -24.57 16.73
N GLY A 167 6.32 -25.26 16.81
CA GLY A 167 7.57 -24.68 17.28
C GLY A 167 8.14 -23.62 16.33
N ALA A 168 8.11 -23.88 15.02
CA ALA A 168 8.52 -22.92 14.01
C ALA A 168 7.56 -21.71 13.97
N PHE A 169 6.25 -21.94 14.09
CA PHE A 169 5.27 -20.88 14.19
C PHE A 169 5.52 -19.97 15.41
N ALA A 170 5.82 -20.55 16.58
CA ALA A 170 6.15 -19.78 17.77
C ALA A 170 7.42 -18.91 17.58
N LYS A 171 8.41 -19.41 16.83
CA LYS A 171 9.62 -18.64 16.48
C LYS A 171 9.29 -17.50 15.52
N LEU A 172 8.48 -17.75 14.49
CA LEU A 172 8.03 -16.72 13.55
C LEU A 172 7.33 -15.56 14.28
N MET A 173 6.46 -15.86 15.25
CA MET A 173 5.80 -14.82 16.06
C MET A 173 6.77 -14.01 16.93
N TYR A 174 7.89 -14.60 17.35
CA TYR A 174 8.94 -13.89 18.06
C TYR A 174 9.73 -12.97 17.12
N ASP A 175 10.13 -13.47 15.96
CA ASP A 175 10.96 -12.75 14.99
C ASP A 175 10.20 -11.55 14.36
N GLU A 176 8.94 -11.74 13.98
CA GLU A 176 8.12 -10.71 13.30
C GLU A 176 7.42 -9.73 14.24
N HIS A 177 7.01 -10.18 15.43
CA HIS A 177 6.16 -9.41 16.34
C HIS A 177 6.73 -9.25 17.76
N GLY A 178 7.98 -9.70 17.99
CA GLY A 178 8.64 -9.59 19.30
C GLY A 178 7.99 -10.41 20.41
N MET A 179 7.06 -11.33 20.09
CA MET A 179 6.30 -12.07 21.09
C MET A 179 7.15 -13.16 21.76
N LYS A 180 7.43 -12.99 23.06
CA LYS A 180 8.21 -13.93 23.90
C LYS A 180 7.44 -15.20 24.28
N ILE A 181 6.81 -15.86 23.31
CA ILE A 181 6.04 -17.09 23.47
C ILE A 181 6.84 -18.28 22.92
N GLY A 182 7.49 -19.03 23.82
CA GLY A 182 8.19 -20.26 23.42
C GLY A 182 7.23 -21.40 23.06
N ARG A 183 7.73 -22.42 22.34
CA ARG A 183 6.99 -23.62 21.87
C ARG A 183 5.99 -24.18 22.91
N ASN A 184 6.43 -24.43 24.14
CA ASN A 184 5.58 -25.03 25.17
C ASN A 184 4.45 -24.11 25.66
N LYS A 185 4.62 -22.78 25.57
CA LYS A 185 3.56 -21.80 25.85
C LYS A 185 2.57 -21.75 24.68
N MET A 186 3.06 -21.79 23.44
CA MET A 186 2.21 -21.86 22.25
C MET A 186 1.30 -23.10 22.27
N PHE A 187 1.84 -24.28 22.59
CA PHE A 187 1.03 -25.49 22.76
C PHE A 187 -0.01 -25.38 23.90
N ARG A 188 0.32 -24.66 24.98
CA ARG A 188 -0.65 -24.40 26.06
C ARG A 188 -1.77 -23.51 25.57
N TRP A 189 -1.44 -22.37 24.97
CA TRP A 189 -2.42 -21.44 24.41
C TRP A 189 -3.36 -22.13 23.40
N LEU A 190 -2.81 -22.92 22.48
CA LEU A 190 -3.61 -23.66 21.49
C LEU A 190 -4.57 -24.67 22.14
N ARG A 191 -4.15 -25.34 23.23
CA ARG A 191 -5.02 -26.25 24.00
C ARG A 191 -6.06 -25.47 24.78
N ASP A 192 -5.69 -24.38 25.43
CA ASP A 192 -6.57 -23.59 26.29
C ASP A 192 -7.69 -22.93 25.47
N LYS A 193 -7.37 -22.43 24.27
CA LYS A 193 -8.35 -21.96 23.27
C LYS A 193 -9.11 -23.06 22.56
N GLY A 194 -8.77 -24.32 22.81
CA GLY A 194 -9.51 -25.47 22.31
C GLY A 194 -9.19 -25.86 20.86
N TYR A 195 -8.11 -25.35 20.26
CA TYR A 195 -7.62 -25.77 18.94
C TYR A 195 -7.05 -27.19 18.96
N LEU A 196 -6.31 -27.53 20.03
CA LEU A 196 -5.71 -28.85 20.23
C LEU A 196 -6.38 -29.62 21.37
N ILE A 197 -6.33 -30.95 21.30
CA ILE A 197 -6.83 -31.85 22.34
C ILE A 197 -5.99 -31.72 23.61
N LYS A 198 -6.66 -31.57 24.76
CA LYS A 198 -6.04 -31.27 26.07
C LYS A 198 -5.38 -32.48 26.73
N SER A 199 -5.89 -33.69 26.54
CA SER A 199 -5.49 -34.89 27.29
C SER A 199 -5.73 -36.17 26.50
N GLY A 200 -5.13 -37.27 26.93
CA GLY A 200 -5.27 -38.58 26.28
C GLY A 200 -4.18 -38.88 25.26
N ARG A 201 -4.36 -39.98 24.51
CA ARG A 201 -3.40 -40.45 23.50
C ARG A 201 -3.22 -39.47 22.33
N GLU A 202 -4.24 -38.67 22.05
CA GLU A 202 -4.26 -37.67 20.99
C GLU A 202 -3.90 -36.26 21.50
N ARG A 203 -3.30 -36.15 22.69
CA ARG A 203 -2.91 -34.84 23.23
C ARG A 203 -1.99 -34.12 22.24
N ASN A 204 -2.30 -32.86 21.98
CA ASN A 204 -1.67 -31.99 20.99
C ASN A 204 -2.15 -32.18 19.55
N ASN A 205 -3.00 -33.16 19.25
CA ASN A 205 -3.61 -33.25 17.93
C ASN A 205 -4.64 -32.13 17.74
N PRO A 206 -4.77 -31.58 16.52
CA PRO A 206 -5.79 -30.58 16.22
C PRO A 206 -7.16 -31.25 16.21
N LYS A 207 -8.19 -30.53 16.66
CA LYS A 207 -9.56 -31.02 16.51
C LYS A 207 -9.94 -31.08 15.04
N GLN A 208 -10.72 -32.10 14.67
CA GLN A 208 -11.16 -32.35 13.30
C GLN A 208 -11.72 -31.10 12.60
N GLN A 209 -12.57 -30.32 13.29
CA GLN A 209 -13.13 -29.07 12.75
C GLN A 209 -12.09 -28.05 12.27
N TYR A 210 -10.89 -28.00 12.88
CA TYR A 210 -9.83 -27.06 12.48
C TYR A 210 -8.92 -27.61 11.38
N ILE A 211 -8.91 -28.94 11.20
CA ILE A 211 -8.32 -29.59 10.02
C ILE A 211 -9.22 -29.30 8.81
N GLU A 212 -10.54 -29.48 8.95
CA GLU A 212 -11.52 -29.22 7.89
C GLU A 212 -11.58 -27.74 7.48
N GLN A 213 -11.36 -26.83 8.43
CA GLN A 213 -11.20 -25.39 8.13
C GLN A 213 -9.86 -25.07 7.43
N GLY A 214 -8.95 -26.03 7.33
CA GLY A 214 -7.65 -25.91 6.69
C GLY A 214 -6.64 -25.11 7.52
N LEU A 215 -6.77 -25.08 8.86
CA LEU A 215 -5.85 -24.35 9.74
C LEU A 215 -4.67 -25.21 10.19
N PHE A 216 -4.87 -26.53 10.29
CA PHE A 216 -3.84 -27.48 10.69
C PHE A 216 -3.83 -28.67 9.75
N GLU A 217 -2.67 -29.31 9.68
CA GLU A 217 -2.50 -30.64 9.11
C GLU A 217 -1.69 -31.51 10.06
N THR A 218 -1.75 -32.81 9.87
CA THR A 218 -1.02 -33.79 10.68
C THR A 218 -0.07 -34.58 9.79
N SER A 219 1.22 -34.63 10.15
CA SER A 219 2.21 -35.49 9.52
C SER A 219 2.51 -36.68 10.41
N VAL A 220 2.54 -37.89 9.85
CA VAL A 220 2.91 -39.12 10.58
C VAL A 220 4.44 -39.26 10.56
N SER A 221 5.04 -39.46 11.72
CA SER A 221 6.46 -39.78 11.86
C SER A 221 6.61 -41.14 12.55
N ILE A 222 7.36 -42.05 11.95
CA ILE A 222 7.69 -43.33 12.57
C ILE A 222 8.86 -43.09 13.53
N VAL A 223 8.64 -43.36 14.82
CA VAL A 223 9.69 -43.29 15.82
C VAL A 223 10.03 -44.71 16.25
N SER A 224 11.13 -45.24 15.73
CA SER A 224 11.63 -46.56 16.14
C SER A 224 12.11 -46.52 17.59
N ARG A 225 11.49 -47.35 18.43
CA ARG A 225 11.93 -47.60 19.80
C ARG A 225 12.31 -49.07 19.93
N THR A 226 13.13 -49.38 20.94
CA THR A 226 13.66 -50.73 21.24
C THR A 226 12.58 -51.80 21.49
N ALA A 227 11.30 -51.42 21.56
CA ALA A 227 10.14 -52.28 21.82
C ALA A 227 9.03 -52.16 20.73
N GLY A 228 9.38 -51.74 19.51
CA GLY A 228 8.47 -51.59 18.37
C GLY A 228 8.38 -50.16 17.86
N ASP A 229 8.10 -50.02 16.57
CA ASP A 229 7.88 -48.73 15.91
C ASP A 229 6.59 -48.08 16.45
N VAL A 230 6.68 -46.84 16.93
CA VAL A 230 5.52 -46.05 17.35
C VAL A 230 5.27 -44.96 16.34
N GLU A 231 4.12 -44.99 15.69
CA GLU A 231 3.64 -43.91 14.83
C GLU A 231 3.25 -42.71 15.70
N SER A 232 3.95 -41.58 15.53
CA SER A 232 3.68 -40.33 16.23
C SER A 232 3.16 -39.30 15.24
N LEU A 233 1.97 -38.76 15.53
CA LEU A 233 1.38 -37.66 14.77
C LEU A 233 1.98 -36.32 15.21
N THR A 234 2.42 -35.52 14.24
CA THR A 234 2.92 -34.16 14.47
C THR A 234 1.96 -33.15 13.84
N THR A 235 1.50 -32.19 14.64
CA THR A 235 0.65 -31.11 14.17
C THR A 235 1.45 -29.99 13.53
N LEU A 236 1.07 -29.63 12.31
CA LEU A 236 1.62 -28.53 11.52
C LEU A 236 0.54 -27.47 11.30
N VAL A 237 0.96 -26.22 11.19
CA VAL A 237 0.13 -25.05 10.93
C VAL A 237 0.26 -24.69 9.45
N THR A 238 -0.85 -24.73 8.72
CA THR A 238 -0.90 -24.37 7.30
C THR A 238 -0.67 -22.86 7.12
N GLY A 239 -0.37 -22.38 5.90
CA GLY A 239 -0.29 -20.94 5.65
C GLY A 239 -1.55 -20.18 6.08
N LYS A 240 -2.73 -20.76 5.82
CA LYS A 240 -4.02 -20.23 6.30
C LYS A 240 -4.11 -20.21 7.83
N GLY A 241 -3.67 -21.28 8.49
CA GLY A 241 -3.59 -21.39 9.94
C GLY A 241 -2.68 -20.34 10.56
N GLN A 242 -1.53 -20.06 9.94
CA GLN A 242 -0.58 -19.06 10.40
C GLN A 242 -1.22 -17.67 10.41
N VAL A 243 -1.92 -17.27 9.33
CA VAL A 243 -2.66 -15.99 9.26
C VAL A 243 -3.72 -15.90 10.35
N TYR A 244 -4.55 -16.93 10.44
CA TYR A 244 -5.66 -16.95 11.38
C TYR A 244 -5.21 -16.88 12.84
N LEU A 245 -4.25 -17.73 13.23
CA LEU A 245 -3.77 -17.82 14.61
C LEU A 245 -2.96 -16.59 15.01
N SER A 246 -2.19 -16.00 14.08
CA SER A 246 -1.43 -14.76 14.35
C SER A 246 -2.35 -13.61 14.70
N LYS A 247 -3.44 -13.42 13.93
CA LYS A 247 -4.46 -12.42 14.25
C LYS A 247 -5.07 -12.63 15.64
N LYS A 248 -5.40 -13.87 15.98
CA LYS A 248 -5.98 -14.20 17.30
C LYS A 248 -4.99 -13.99 18.44
N LEU A 249 -3.72 -14.31 18.24
CA LEU A 249 -2.65 -14.06 19.21
C LEU A 249 -2.41 -12.57 19.42
N LEU A 250 -2.23 -11.79 18.34
CA LEU A 250 -1.98 -10.36 18.44
C LEU A 250 -3.13 -9.59 19.11
N GLN A 251 -4.38 -9.98 18.83
CA GLN A 251 -5.57 -9.42 19.49
C GLN A 251 -5.61 -9.70 21.00
N GLU A 252 -5.12 -10.86 21.43
CA GLU A 252 -5.19 -11.26 22.84
C GLU A 252 -4.04 -10.72 23.69
N TYR A 253 -2.87 -10.52 23.09
CA TYR A 253 -1.67 -10.06 23.79
C TYR A 253 -1.46 -8.52 23.70
N GLU A 254 -2.47 -7.77 23.24
CA GLU A 254 -2.47 -6.29 23.16
C GLU A 254 -1.15 -5.68 22.65
N VAL A 255 -0.58 -6.27 21.60
CA VAL A 255 0.47 -5.58 20.85
C VAL A 255 -0.24 -4.60 19.91
N PHE A 256 -0.62 -3.44 20.45
CA PHE A 256 -0.90 -2.28 19.61
C PHE A 256 0.38 -1.99 18.82
N ILE A 257 0.33 -2.25 17.52
CA ILE A 257 1.22 -1.60 16.55
C ILE A 257 0.73 -0.17 16.38
#